data_AF-A0A1U8CGS0-F1
#
_entry.id   AF-A0A1U8CGS0-F1
#
_cell.length_a   1.000
_cell.length_b   1.000
_cell.length_c   1.000
_cell.angle_alpha   90.00
_cell.angle_beta   90.00
_cell.angle_gamma   90.00
#
_symmetry.space_group_name_H-M   'P 1'
#
loop_
_entity.id
_entity.type
_entity.pdbx_description
1 polymer ?
#
loop_
_entity_poly.entity_id
_entity_poly.type
_entity_poly.pdbx_seq_one_letter_code
_entity_poly.pdbx_strand_id
1 'polypeptide(L)'
;MESVLFPSLLLVAAYPRSGSPQHEWMQSPPMPSGTSPPFLVHLSPELEAVPPGGSVWLNCSHSCPLPVRSSLRTQLRQGKTLSGSGWVSYQLLDVRAWNSKVRCVVTCAGETREATARITAYKRPRSVIMEPPVLVGHKYTLRCYVTHVFPVGFLVVSIRRGGQVIYFESLERFNGSDLANVTLTYVMRAGPKDLWQPLTCHARLNLGGLIVRSSSAPVMLTVLGEAPCNLGELVRERGCCRSRRAHRTGMGSTLGRSSDLIPDFHFRSQL
;
A
#
# COMPACT_ATOMS: atom_id res chain seq x y z
N MET A 1 -99.97 59.64 57.02
CA MET A 1 -100.29 58.71 58.12
C MET A 1 -99.31 57.56 57.92
N GLU A 2 -98.16 57.56 58.62
CA GLU A 2 -97.98 56.84 59.90
C GLU A 2 -98.24 55.33 59.69
N SER A 3 -97.35 54.36 59.96
CA SER A 3 -96.22 54.31 60.88
C SER A 3 -95.27 53.12 60.58
N VAL A 4 -93.98 53.39 60.82
CA VAL A 4 -92.88 52.64 61.47
C VAL A 4 -93.17 51.22 62.05
N LEU A 5 -92.30 50.21 61.78
CA LEU A 5 -91.41 49.50 62.75
C LEU A 5 -90.74 48.20 62.19
N PHE A 6 -89.43 48.07 62.46
CA PHE A 6 -88.47 46.95 62.27
C PHE A 6 -88.76 45.73 63.22
N PRO A 7 -87.93 44.65 63.41
CA PRO A 7 -86.62 44.22 62.84
C PRO A 7 -86.40 42.68 62.57
N SER A 8 -85.22 42.35 62.01
CA SER A 8 -84.26 41.25 62.30
C SER A 8 -84.60 39.73 62.37
N LEU A 9 -83.99 38.99 61.44
CA LEU A 9 -83.04 37.85 61.58
C LEU A 9 -83.25 36.76 62.68
N LEU A 10 -83.23 35.47 62.30
CA LEU A 10 -82.07 34.55 62.37
C LEU A 10 -82.40 33.08 61.95
N LEU A 11 -81.54 32.56 61.06
CA LEU A 11 -80.94 31.20 60.92
C LEU A 11 -81.71 29.92 61.30
N VAL A 12 -81.69 28.92 60.40
CA VAL A 12 -81.17 27.56 60.68
C VAL A 12 -80.56 26.96 59.39
N ALA A 13 -79.38 26.37 59.53
CA ALA A 13 -78.68 25.59 58.50
C ALA A 13 -79.03 24.09 58.59
N ALA A 14 -79.10 23.40 57.45
CA ALA A 14 -78.97 21.94 57.36
C ALA A 14 -78.32 21.54 56.02
N TYR A 15 -77.41 20.58 56.10
CA TYR A 15 -76.37 20.20 55.12
C TYR A 15 -76.85 19.10 54.13
N PRO A 16 -75.97 18.41 53.36
CA PRO A 16 -75.79 18.61 51.92
C PRO A 16 -76.16 17.36 51.08
N ARG A 17 -76.26 17.48 49.74
CA ARG A 17 -76.09 16.32 48.86
C ARG A 17 -75.41 16.69 47.55
N SER A 18 -74.16 16.22 47.48
CA SER A 18 -73.27 16.03 46.35
C SER A 18 -73.95 15.91 44.98
N GLY A 19 -73.53 16.80 44.06
CA GLY A 19 -73.68 16.68 42.61
C GLY A 19 -72.38 17.17 41.98
N SER A 20 -71.71 16.26 41.28
CA SER A 20 -70.34 16.30 40.78
C SER A 20 -70.00 17.47 39.84
N PRO A 21 -68.84 18.13 39.98
CA PRO A 21 -68.24 18.87 38.89
C PRO A 21 -67.36 17.93 38.04
N GLN A 22 -67.41 18.16 36.74
CA GLN A 22 -66.71 17.45 35.69
C GLN A 22 -65.22 17.28 36.02
N HIS A 23 -64.71 16.06 35.79
CA HIS A 23 -63.28 15.79 35.70
C HIS A 23 -62.73 16.54 34.48
N GLU A 24 -62.33 17.78 34.68
CA GLU A 24 -61.47 18.50 33.75
C GLU A 24 -60.12 17.82 33.78
N TRP A 25 -59.83 17.08 32.71
CA TRP A 25 -58.54 16.44 32.49
C TRP A 25 -57.46 17.52 32.48
N MET A 26 -56.75 17.68 33.60
CA MET A 26 -55.39 18.20 33.56
C MET A 26 -54.55 17.18 32.79
N GLN A 27 -54.48 17.36 31.48
CA GLN A 27 -53.46 16.75 30.66
C GLN A 27 -52.13 17.26 31.19
N SER A 28 -51.39 16.40 31.88
CA SER A 28 -49.98 16.60 32.14
C SER A 28 -49.32 17.04 30.83
N PRO A 29 -48.45 18.08 30.83
CA PRO A 29 -47.73 18.42 29.63
C PRO A 29 -47.07 17.15 29.08
N PRO A 30 -47.16 16.86 27.77
CA PRO A 30 -46.54 15.68 27.22
C PRO A 30 -45.08 15.69 27.64
N MET A 31 -44.69 14.65 28.37
CA MET A 31 -43.30 14.40 28.72
C MET A 31 -42.50 14.60 27.43
N PRO A 32 -41.45 15.44 27.40
CA PRO A 32 -40.69 15.61 26.18
C PRO A 32 -40.29 14.20 25.77
N SER A 33 -40.80 13.76 24.63
CA SER A 33 -40.31 12.57 23.95
C SER A 33 -38.90 12.96 23.58
N GLY A 34 -37.99 12.72 24.53
CA GLY A 34 -36.60 13.06 24.46
C GLY A 34 -35.99 12.13 23.45
N THR A 35 -36.21 12.39 22.17
CA THR A 35 -35.31 11.92 21.14
C THR A 35 -33.99 12.62 21.45
N SER A 36 -33.14 11.96 22.23
CA SER A 36 -31.79 12.43 22.47
C SER A 36 -31.15 12.66 21.10
N PRO A 37 -30.45 13.78 20.89
CA PRO A 37 -29.81 14.04 19.61
C PRO A 37 -28.96 12.83 19.21
N PRO A 38 -29.01 12.40 17.94
CA PRO A 38 -28.31 11.21 17.50
C PRO A 38 -26.82 11.35 17.83
N PHE A 39 -26.28 10.44 18.63
CA PHE A 39 -24.86 10.48 18.98
C PHE A 39 -24.02 9.93 17.83
N LEU A 40 -22.79 10.41 17.69
CA LEU A 40 -21.86 9.98 16.66
C LEU A 40 -20.78 9.11 17.29
N VAL A 41 -20.28 8.15 16.50
CA VAL A 41 -19.11 7.33 16.82
C VAL A 41 -18.14 7.53 15.68
N HIS A 42 -16.88 7.81 16.01
CA HIS A 42 -15.82 7.99 15.05
C HIS A 42 -14.61 7.16 15.46
N LEU A 43 -13.96 6.53 14.48
CA LEU A 43 -12.77 5.72 14.69
C LEU A 43 -11.66 6.28 13.80
N SER A 44 -10.62 6.81 14.43
CA SER A 44 -9.52 7.48 13.75
C SER A 44 -8.18 6.79 14.02
N PRO A 45 -7.31 6.64 13.00
CA PRO A 45 -7.60 6.80 11.58
C PRO A 45 -8.58 5.73 11.03
N GLU A 46 -9.34 6.08 9.99
CA GLU A 46 -10.25 5.13 9.30
C GLU A 46 -9.48 4.15 8.39
N LEU A 47 -8.35 4.59 7.85
CA LEU A 47 -7.46 3.81 7.00
C LEU A 47 -6.04 4.06 7.48
N GLU A 48 -5.31 3.00 7.80
CA GLU A 48 -3.93 3.12 8.25
C GLU A 48 -3.06 2.00 7.68
N ALA A 49 -1.81 2.32 7.39
CA ALA A 49 -0.86 1.37 6.85
C ALA A 49 0.37 1.26 7.73
N VAL A 50 0.74 0.04 8.08
CA VAL A 50 1.89 -0.25 8.93
C VAL A 50 2.80 -1.29 8.29
N PRO A 51 4.11 -1.29 8.61
CA PRO A 51 4.96 -2.42 8.26
C PRO A 51 4.45 -3.70 8.94
N PRO A 52 4.68 -4.89 8.36
CA PRO A 52 4.33 -6.17 8.99
C PRO A 52 4.98 -6.31 10.37
N GLY A 53 4.18 -6.74 11.35
CA GLY A 53 4.58 -6.80 12.76
C GLY A 53 4.57 -5.43 13.48
N GLY A 54 4.20 -4.36 12.77
CA GLY A 54 4.03 -3.03 13.34
C GLY A 54 2.86 -2.94 14.31
N SER A 55 2.77 -1.82 15.00
CA SER A 55 1.68 -1.51 15.93
C SER A 55 1.07 -0.16 15.57
N VAL A 56 -0.20 0.02 15.89
CA VAL A 56 -0.97 1.23 15.59
C VAL A 56 -1.87 1.60 16.75
N TRP A 57 -2.09 2.90 16.95
CA TRP A 57 -3.10 3.40 17.86
C TRP A 57 -4.35 3.80 17.07
N LEU A 58 -5.51 3.35 17.52
CA LEU A 58 -6.79 3.84 17.04
C LEU A 58 -7.49 4.60 18.15
N ASN A 59 -8.11 5.72 17.84
CA ASN A 59 -8.93 6.50 18.75
C ASN A 59 -10.41 6.34 18.38
N CYS A 60 -11.16 5.69 19.26
CA CYS A 60 -12.60 5.66 19.18
C CYS A 60 -13.19 6.80 20.00
N SER A 61 -13.79 7.78 19.34
CA SER A 61 -14.44 8.92 19.96
C SER A 61 -15.95 8.88 19.74
N HIS A 62 -16.71 9.45 20.68
CA HIS A 62 -18.16 9.51 20.58
C HIS A 62 -18.72 10.79 21.21
N SER A 63 -19.86 11.26 20.70
CA SER A 63 -20.57 12.41 21.28
C SER A 63 -21.62 12.03 22.34
N CYS A 64 -21.68 10.76 22.75
CA CYS A 64 -22.62 10.29 23.77
C CYS A 64 -22.32 10.94 25.14
N PRO A 65 -23.30 11.60 25.80
CA PRO A 65 -23.11 12.24 27.10
C PRO A 65 -23.08 11.25 28.27
N LEU A 66 -23.70 10.07 28.13
CA LEU A 66 -23.76 9.00 29.13
C LEU A 66 -23.44 7.64 28.50
N PRO A 67 -22.17 7.36 28.16
CA PRO A 67 -21.80 6.10 27.54
C PRO A 67 -21.96 4.95 28.53
N VAL A 68 -22.73 3.94 28.15
CA VAL A 68 -22.88 2.72 28.97
C VAL A 68 -21.74 1.76 28.70
N ARG A 69 -21.35 1.63 27.42
CA ARG A 69 -20.29 0.71 27.00
C ARG A 69 -19.63 1.21 25.72
N SER A 70 -18.30 1.19 25.69
CA SER A 70 -17.47 1.31 24.49
C SER A 70 -16.63 0.06 24.35
N SER A 71 -16.57 -0.52 23.14
CA SER A 71 -15.82 -1.75 22.88
C SER A 71 -15.23 -1.79 21.49
N LEU A 72 -14.08 -2.44 21.36
CA LEU A 72 -13.41 -2.65 20.10
C LEU A 72 -13.55 -4.12 19.65
N ARG A 73 -14.12 -4.34 18.47
CA ARG A 73 -14.20 -5.65 17.81
C ARG A 73 -13.11 -5.75 16.77
N THR A 74 -12.15 -6.64 17.00
CA THR A 74 -11.01 -6.88 16.10
C THR A 74 -10.44 -8.29 16.32
N GLN A 75 -9.78 -8.83 15.30
CA GLN A 75 -8.97 -10.05 15.40
C GLN A 75 -7.52 -9.76 15.80
N LEU A 76 -7.11 -8.48 15.78
CA LEU A 76 -5.76 -8.06 16.15
C LEU A 76 -5.58 -8.11 17.66
N ARG A 77 -4.35 -8.41 18.09
CA ARG A 77 -3.98 -8.40 19.50
C ARG A 77 -4.04 -6.97 20.04
N GLN A 78 -4.77 -6.78 21.13
CA GLN A 78 -4.82 -5.50 21.84
C GLN A 78 -3.65 -5.39 22.82
N GLY A 79 -3.07 -4.20 22.89
CA GLY A 79 -2.04 -3.81 23.84
C GLY A 79 -2.62 -2.92 24.93
N LYS A 80 -2.02 -1.74 25.09
CA LYS A 80 -2.47 -0.74 26.05
C LYS A 80 -3.77 -0.09 25.60
N THR A 81 -4.56 0.35 26.58
CA THR A 81 -5.77 1.16 26.35
C THR A 81 -5.65 2.43 27.17
N LEU A 82 -5.93 3.57 26.54
CA LEU A 82 -6.03 4.87 27.18
C LEU A 82 -7.45 5.37 27.02
N SER A 83 -7.98 6.05 28.01
CA SER A 83 -9.35 6.56 27.97
C SER A 83 -9.42 7.97 28.52
N GLY A 84 -10.33 8.76 27.97
CA GLY A 84 -10.70 10.08 28.46
C GLY A 84 -12.19 10.31 28.31
N SER A 85 -12.64 11.52 28.61
CA SER A 85 -14.05 11.88 28.41
C SER A 85 -14.40 11.82 26.92
N GLY A 86 -15.35 10.96 26.56
CA GLY A 86 -15.84 10.83 25.18
C GLY A 86 -14.93 10.09 24.21
N TRP A 87 -13.83 9.46 24.68
CA TRP A 87 -12.95 8.70 23.80
C TRP A 87 -12.18 7.58 24.50
N VAL A 88 -11.85 6.54 23.73
CA VAL A 88 -11.00 5.43 24.12
C VAL A 88 -10.01 5.14 22.99
N SER A 89 -8.73 5.18 23.31
CA SER A 89 -7.66 4.84 22.39
C SER A 89 -7.11 3.45 22.67
N TYR A 90 -7.08 2.62 21.63
CA TYR A 90 -6.65 1.23 21.67
C TYR A 90 -5.35 1.06 20.90
N GLN A 91 -4.36 0.45 21.54
CA GLN A 91 -3.16 0.00 20.86
C GLN A 91 -3.42 -1.38 20.24
N LEU A 92 -3.20 -1.50 18.94
CA LEU A 92 -3.24 -2.76 18.21
C LEU A 92 -1.81 -3.17 17.84
N LEU A 93 -1.45 -4.39 18.21
CA LEU A 93 -0.09 -4.90 18.15
C LEU A 93 0.06 -5.94 17.04
N ASP A 94 1.30 -6.08 16.56
CA ASP A 94 1.75 -7.16 15.67
C ASP A 94 0.82 -7.34 14.45
N VAL A 95 0.56 -6.25 13.74
CA VAL A 95 -0.32 -6.27 12.56
C VAL A 95 0.39 -6.99 11.43
N ARG A 96 -0.10 -8.18 11.09
CA ARG A 96 0.48 -9.05 10.03
C ARG A 96 -0.43 -9.25 8.83
N ALA A 97 -1.74 -9.04 8.97
CA ALA A 97 -2.66 -9.20 7.86
C ALA A 97 -2.69 -7.95 6.97
N TRP A 98 -2.76 -8.15 5.65
CA TRP A 98 -2.85 -7.03 4.71
C TRP A 98 -4.17 -6.24 4.83
N ASN A 99 -5.21 -6.81 5.45
CA ASN A 99 -6.51 -6.15 5.58
C ASN A 99 -7.21 -6.60 6.86
N SER A 100 -6.96 -5.88 7.95
CA SER A 100 -7.63 -6.07 9.23
C SER A 100 -8.75 -5.06 9.38
N LYS A 101 -9.99 -5.54 9.46
CA LYS A 101 -11.15 -4.70 9.77
C LYS A 101 -11.30 -4.57 11.29
N VAL A 102 -11.44 -3.34 11.75
CA VAL A 102 -11.68 -3.00 13.15
C VAL A 102 -13.02 -2.27 13.24
N ARG A 103 -13.82 -2.58 14.27
CA ARG A 103 -15.08 -1.88 14.53
C ARG A 103 -15.08 -1.39 15.97
N CYS A 104 -15.27 -0.09 16.16
CA CYS A 104 -15.62 0.43 17.47
C CYS A 104 -17.13 0.45 17.62
N VAL A 105 -17.64 -0.05 18.74
CA VAL A 105 -19.07 -0.14 19.04
C VAL A 105 -19.33 0.59 20.35
N VAL A 106 -20.23 1.57 20.31
CA VAL A 106 -20.61 2.38 21.46
C VAL A 106 -22.11 2.27 21.67
N THR A 107 -22.52 2.01 22.91
CA THR A 107 -23.93 1.97 23.31
C THR A 107 -24.23 3.14 24.24
N CYS A 108 -25.22 3.95 23.85
CA CYS A 108 -25.65 5.17 24.54
C CYS A 108 -27.17 5.10 24.75
N ALA A 109 -27.64 5.15 26.01
CA ALA A 109 -29.07 5.15 26.34
C ALA A 109 -29.92 4.08 25.60
N GLY A 110 -29.36 2.90 25.36
CA GLY A 110 -30.03 1.80 24.64
C GLY A 110 -29.81 1.77 23.12
N GLU A 111 -29.34 2.86 22.50
CA GLU A 111 -28.98 2.91 21.09
C GLU A 111 -27.50 2.51 20.90
N THR A 112 -27.22 1.63 19.93
CA THR A 112 -25.86 1.20 19.62
C THR A 112 -25.45 1.68 18.24
N ARG A 113 -24.27 2.32 18.16
CA ARG A 113 -23.66 2.78 16.92
C ARG A 113 -22.23 2.29 16.79
N GLU A 114 -21.74 2.27 15.57
CA GLU A 114 -20.40 1.79 15.28
C GLU A 114 -19.68 2.62 14.22
N ALA A 115 -18.35 2.62 14.32
CA ALA A 115 -17.45 3.15 13.32
C ALA A 115 -16.43 2.08 12.94
N THR A 116 -15.98 2.09 11.69
CA THR A 116 -15.06 1.06 11.18
C THR A 116 -13.76 1.66 10.69
N ALA A 117 -12.66 0.97 10.94
CA ALA A 117 -11.36 1.27 10.37
C ALA A 117 -10.79 0.04 9.67
N ARG A 118 -9.90 0.26 8.70
CA ARG A 118 -9.11 -0.80 8.07
C ARG A 118 -7.64 -0.50 8.29
N ILE A 119 -6.93 -1.50 8.81
CA ILE A 119 -5.48 -1.45 8.99
C ILE A 119 -4.87 -2.43 8.01
N THR A 120 -3.89 -1.96 7.24
CA THR A 120 -3.19 -2.76 6.24
C THR A 120 -1.73 -2.92 6.62
N ALA A 121 -1.28 -4.16 6.83
CA ALA A 121 0.14 -4.45 6.83
C ALA A 121 0.65 -4.50 5.39
N TYR A 122 1.59 -3.62 5.02
CA TYR A 122 2.28 -3.72 3.73
C TYR A 122 3.71 -3.21 3.81
N LYS A 123 4.56 -3.74 2.92
CA LYS A 123 5.90 -3.21 2.69
C LYS A 123 6.25 -3.27 1.20
N ARG A 124 6.56 -2.10 0.64
CA ARG A 124 7.16 -1.98 -0.69
C ARG A 124 8.48 -2.78 -0.74
N PRO A 125 8.83 -3.43 -1.88
CA PRO A 125 10.15 -4.01 -2.04
C PRO A 125 11.27 -3.05 -1.66
N ARG A 126 12.21 -3.50 -0.83
CA ARG A 126 13.39 -2.71 -0.47
C ARG A 126 14.30 -2.51 -1.68
N SER A 127 14.45 -3.53 -2.51
CA SER A 127 15.18 -3.45 -3.77
C SER A 127 14.59 -4.40 -4.81
N VAL A 128 14.77 -4.05 -6.09
CA VAL A 128 14.52 -4.89 -7.25
C VAL A 128 15.81 -4.91 -8.05
N ILE A 129 16.44 -6.08 -8.19
CA ILE A 129 17.78 -6.22 -8.76
C ILE A 129 17.69 -7.21 -9.91
N MET A 130 18.14 -6.81 -11.09
CA MET A 130 18.41 -7.73 -12.20
C MET A 130 19.89 -8.09 -12.12
N GLU A 131 20.21 -9.36 -11.93
CA GLU A 131 21.60 -9.82 -12.00
C GLU A 131 22.12 -9.77 -13.44
N PRO A 132 23.44 -9.59 -13.63
CA PRO A 132 24.08 -9.82 -14.92
C PRO A 132 23.68 -11.17 -15.52
N PRO A 133 23.07 -11.20 -16.73
CA PRO A 133 22.68 -12.42 -17.41
C PRO A 133 23.86 -13.39 -17.59
N VAL A 134 23.64 -14.67 -17.30
CA VAL A 134 24.66 -15.71 -17.49
C VAL A 134 24.37 -16.48 -18.77
N LEU A 135 25.33 -16.52 -19.70
CA LEU A 135 25.24 -17.32 -20.92
C LEU A 135 25.80 -18.72 -20.67
N VAL A 136 24.95 -19.75 -20.79
CA VAL A 136 25.35 -21.15 -20.70
C VAL A 136 24.95 -21.84 -22.02
N GLY A 137 25.94 -22.25 -22.81
CA GLY A 137 25.74 -22.72 -24.17
C GLY A 137 25.10 -21.62 -25.03
N HIS A 138 23.90 -21.87 -25.57
CA HIS A 138 23.15 -20.91 -26.39
C HIS A 138 21.91 -20.32 -25.68
N LYS A 139 21.92 -20.31 -24.34
CA LYS A 139 20.80 -19.82 -23.53
C LYS A 139 21.28 -18.85 -22.45
N TYR A 140 20.57 -17.72 -22.32
CA TYR A 140 20.77 -16.76 -21.24
C TYR A 140 19.88 -17.11 -20.07
N THR A 141 20.49 -17.17 -18.88
CA THR A 141 19.78 -17.30 -17.60
C THR A 141 19.64 -15.92 -16.98
N LEU A 142 18.40 -15.46 -16.84
CA LEU A 142 18.05 -14.20 -16.22
C LEU A 142 17.58 -14.45 -14.79
N ARG A 143 18.09 -13.67 -13.84
CA ARG A 143 17.71 -13.77 -12.42
C ARG A 143 17.35 -12.38 -11.91
N CYS A 144 16.14 -12.27 -11.35
CA CYS A 144 15.68 -11.06 -10.70
C CYS A 144 15.38 -11.31 -9.23
N TYR A 145 15.86 -10.41 -8.37
CA TYR A 145 15.67 -10.47 -6.92
C TYR A 145 14.82 -9.30 -6.47
N VAL A 146 13.74 -9.60 -5.75
CA VAL A 146 12.89 -8.64 -5.08
C VAL A 146 13.04 -8.88 -3.58
N THR A 147 13.50 -7.89 -2.82
CA THR A 147 13.83 -8.10 -1.40
C THR A 147 12.84 -7.40 -0.46
N HIS A 148 12.61 -8.02 0.70
CA HIS A 148 11.82 -7.49 1.82
C HIS A 148 10.45 -6.93 1.40
N VAL A 149 9.68 -7.71 0.64
CA VAL A 149 8.35 -7.33 0.17
C VAL A 149 7.27 -8.03 0.98
N PHE A 150 6.14 -7.34 1.18
CA PHE A 150 4.93 -7.92 1.77
C PHE A 150 3.68 -7.14 1.34
N PRO A 151 2.53 -7.79 1.14
CA PRO A 151 2.31 -9.24 1.08
C PRO A 151 2.76 -9.87 -0.24
N VAL A 152 3.38 -11.05 -0.19
CA VAL A 152 3.94 -11.72 -1.38
C VAL A 152 2.83 -12.16 -2.34
N GLY A 153 1.69 -12.63 -1.83
CA GLY A 153 0.54 -13.09 -2.62
C GLY A 153 -0.02 -12.06 -3.60
N PHE A 154 0.27 -10.77 -3.39
CA PHE A 154 -0.23 -9.68 -4.23
C PHE A 154 0.83 -9.13 -5.19
N LEU A 155 1.99 -9.79 -5.26
CA LEU A 155 3.13 -9.38 -6.07
C LEU A 155 3.12 -10.09 -7.42
N VAL A 156 3.29 -9.31 -8.49
CA VAL A 156 3.62 -9.79 -9.83
C VAL A 156 5.03 -9.31 -10.17
N VAL A 157 5.91 -10.24 -10.53
CA VAL A 157 7.27 -9.93 -10.98
C VAL A 157 7.35 -10.20 -12.48
N SER A 158 7.91 -9.27 -13.24
CA SER A 158 8.01 -9.39 -14.70
C SER A 158 9.38 -8.96 -15.19
N ILE A 159 9.87 -9.67 -16.21
CA ILE A 159 11.08 -9.31 -16.96
C ILE A 159 10.63 -8.65 -18.26
N ARG A 160 11.21 -7.50 -18.55
CA ARG A 160 10.97 -6.74 -19.77
C ARG A 160 12.23 -6.61 -20.59
N ARG A 161 12.08 -6.72 -21.91
CA ARG A 161 13.11 -6.44 -22.91
C ARG A 161 12.63 -5.33 -23.83
N GLY A 162 13.36 -4.22 -23.91
CA GLY A 162 12.96 -3.08 -24.75
C GLY A 162 11.55 -2.56 -24.41
N GLY A 163 11.14 -2.68 -23.14
CA GLY A 163 9.80 -2.30 -22.67
C GLY A 163 8.71 -3.38 -22.79
N GLN A 164 8.92 -4.43 -23.59
CA GLN A 164 7.97 -5.53 -23.77
C GLN A 164 8.17 -6.59 -22.69
N VAL A 165 7.08 -7.12 -22.12
CA VAL A 165 7.15 -8.21 -21.13
C VAL A 165 7.48 -9.51 -21.86
N ILE A 166 8.61 -10.13 -21.49
CA ILE A 166 9.03 -11.43 -22.06
C ILE A 166 8.72 -12.59 -21.12
N TYR A 167 8.59 -12.32 -19.82
CA TYR A 167 8.23 -13.31 -18.81
C TYR A 167 7.63 -12.63 -17.58
N PHE A 168 6.71 -13.30 -16.89
CA PHE A 168 6.18 -12.85 -15.61
C PHE A 168 5.70 -14.02 -14.76
N GLU A 169 5.65 -13.81 -13.45
CA GLU A 169 5.02 -14.71 -12.50
C GLU A 169 4.12 -13.93 -11.54
N SER A 170 2.91 -14.45 -11.31
CA SER A 170 2.05 -14.04 -10.20
C SER A 170 2.34 -14.92 -8.99
N LEU A 171 2.45 -14.30 -7.82
CA LEU A 171 2.80 -14.98 -6.58
C LEU A 171 1.59 -15.26 -5.68
N GLU A 172 0.37 -15.23 -6.22
CA GLU A 172 -0.91 -15.47 -5.52
C GLU A 172 -0.93 -16.73 -4.64
N ARG A 173 -0.18 -17.77 -5.04
CA ARG A 173 -0.05 -19.01 -4.26
C ARG A 173 0.63 -18.84 -2.90
N PHE A 174 1.32 -17.73 -2.65
CA PHE A 174 2.04 -17.46 -1.41
C PHE A 174 1.17 -16.64 -0.44
N ASN A 175 0.84 -17.25 0.70
CA ASN A 175 0.02 -16.65 1.76
C ASN A 175 0.81 -16.35 3.05
N GLY A 176 2.14 -16.34 2.97
CA GLY A 176 3.01 -16.07 4.12
C GLY A 176 2.71 -14.71 4.76
N SER A 177 2.82 -14.66 6.08
CA SER A 177 2.55 -13.47 6.93
C SER A 177 3.79 -12.63 7.23
N ASP A 178 4.95 -13.04 6.72
CA ASP A 178 6.24 -12.40 6.96
C ASP A 178 6.82 -11.77 5.69
N LEU A 179 7.80 -10.88 5.90
CA LEU A 179 8.60 -10.33 4.82
C LEU A 179 9.37 -11.42 4.09
N ALA A 180 9.32 -11.40 2.76
CA ALA A 180 10.03 -12.37 1.96
C ALA A 180 10.95 -11.72 0.92
N ASN A 181 11.91 -12.53 0.48
CA ASN A 181 12.69 -12.28 -0.72
C ASN A 181 12.18 -13.22 -1.81
N VAL A 182 12.00 -12.70 -3.02
CA VAL A 182 11.52 -13.43 -4.18
C VAL A 182 12.61 -13.42 -5.23
N THR A 183 12.90 -14.59 -5.79
CA THR A 183 13.80 -14.74 -6.94
C THR A 183 13.01 -15.27 -8.13
N LEU A 184 12.98 -14.50 -9.21
CA LEU A 184 12.42 -14.90 -10.50
C LEU A 184 13.57 -15.36 -11.40
N THR A 185 13.51 -16.59 -11.90
CA THR A 185 14.51 -17.13 -12.83
C THR A 185 13.86 -17.47 -14.15
N TYR A 186 14.42 -16.98 -15.25
CA TYR A 186 13.91 -17.24 -16.60
C TYR A 186 15.06 -17.53 -17.55
N VAL A 187 14.91 -18.57 -18.38
CA VAL A 187 15.91 -18.95 -19.37
C VAL A 187 15.39 -18.62 -20.76
N MET A 188 16.14 -17.85 -21.53
CA MET A 188 15.77 -17.44 -22.87
C MET A 188 16.88 -17.70 -23.89
N ARG A 189 16.47 -17.87 -25.16
CA ARG A 189 17.37 -17.73 -26.30
C ARG A 189 17.28 -16.29 -26.79
N ALA A 190 18.40 -15.71 -27.19
CA ALA A 190 18.45 -14.34 -27.69
C ALA A 190 19.18 -14.34 -29.04
N GLY A 191 18.61 -13.62 -30.01
CA GLY A 191 19.24 -13.38 -31.31
C GLY A 191 20.08 -12.09 -31.32
N PRO A 192 20.74 -11.76 -32.43
CA PRO A 192 21.59 -10.56 -32.53
C PRO A 192 20.86 -9.24 -32.25
N LYS A 193 19.57 -9.15 -32.60
CA LYS A 193 18.73 -7.97 -32.34
C LYS A 193 18.36 -7.77 -30.87
N ASP A 194 18.50 -8.83 -30.06
CA ASP A 194 18.15 -8.82 -28.65
C ASP A 194 19.30 -8.29 -27.78
N LEU A 195 20.53 -8.37 -28.28
CA LEU A 195 21.75 -7.90 -27.60
C LEU A 195 21.74 -6.41 -27.29
N TRP A 196 21.01 -5.63 -28.10
CA TRP A 196 20.94 -4.17 -28.01
C TRP A 196 19.70 -3.66 -27.27
N GLN A 197 18.91 -4.54 -26.67
CA GLN A 197 17.72 -4.16 -25.91
C GLN A 197 17.95 -4.34 -24.40
N PRO A 198 17.64 -3.32 -23.59
CA PRO A 198 17.84 -3.42 -22.15
C PRO A 198 16.84 -4.39 -21.54
N LEU A 199 17.33 -5.23 -20.63
CA LEU A 199 16.55 -6.06 -19.75
C LEU A 199 16.29 -5.33 -18.45
N THR A 200 15.04 -5.30 -18.02
CA THR A 200 14.63 -4.71 -16.74
C THR A 200 13.70 -5.65 -16.00
N CYS A 201 13.83 -5.72 -14.68
CA CYS A 201 12.88 -6.43 -13.83
C CYS A 201 11.92 -5.44 -13.19
N HIS A 202 10.64 -5.78 -13.14
CA HIS A 202 9.57 -4.96 -12.59
C HIS A 202 8.78 -5.74 -11.56
N ALA A 203 8.68 -5.19 -10.37
CA ALA A 203 7.86 -5.69 -9.28
C ALA A 203 6.60 -4.81 -9.16
N ARG A 204 5.42 -5.43 -9.20
CA ARG A 204 4.13 -4.76 -9.09
C ARG A 204 3.32 -5.38 -7.96
N LEU A 205 3.08 -4.62 -6.91
CA LEU A 205 2.29 -5.03 -5.76
C LEU A 205 0.90 -4.39 -5.86
N ASN A 206 -0.15 -5.22 -5.94
CA ASN A 206 -1.53 -4.78 -6.14
C ASN A 206 -2.37 -4.97 -4.87
N LEU A 207 -2.71 -3.88 -4.19
CA LEU A 207 -3.35 -3.88 -2.86
C LEU A 207 -4.78 -3.34 -2.91
N GLY A 208 -5.60 -3.82 -3.85
CA GLY A 208 -7.04 -3.56 -3.87
C GLY A 208 -7.43 -2.07 -3.91
N GLY A 209 -6.69 -1.27 -4.67
CA GLY A 209 -6.86 0.20 -4.78
C GLY A 209 -5.54 0.96 -4.79
N LEU A 210 -4.49 0.38 -4.18
CA LEU A 210 -3.13 0.91 -4.22
C LEU A 210 -2.23 0.00 -5.08
N ILE A 211 -1.56 0.60 -6.08
CA ILE A 211 -0.56 -0.10 -6.91
C ILE A 211 0.83 0.46 -6.60
N VAL A 212 1.70 -0.39 -6.06
CA VAL A 212 3.09 -0.04 -5.81
C VAL A 212 3.98 -0.66 -6.87
N ARG A 213 4.78 0.16 -7.56
CA ARG A 213 5.71 -0.27 -8.60
C ARG A 213 7.15 -0.02 -8.16
N SER A 214 8.02 -0.99 -8.44
CA SER A 214 9.47 -0.89 -8.29
C SER A 214 10.14 -1.58 -9.48
N SER A 215 11.30 -1.10 -9.91
CA SER A 215 12.03 -1.68 -11.04
C SER A 215 13.54 -1.70 -10.80
N SER A 216 14.24 -2.62 -11.45
CA SER A 216 15.69 -2.67 -11.44
C SER A 216 16.31 -1.63 -12.37
N ALA A 217 17.62 -1.39 -12.19
CA ALA A 217 18.44 -0.82 -13.24
C ALA A 217 18.41 -1.72 -14.49
N PRO A 218 18.56 -1.15 -15.70
CA PRO A 218 18.65 -1.92 -16.93
C PRO A 218 19.96 -2.69 -17.01
N VAL A 219 19.92 -3.88 -17.59
CA VAL A 219 21.10 -4.72 -17.85
C VAL A 219 21.08 -5.17 -19.30
N MET A 220 22.27 -5.26 -19.91
CA MET A 220 22.43 -5.72 -21.30
C MET A 220 22.84 -7.19 -21.34
N LEU A 221 22.48 -7.88 -22.41
CA LEU A 221 23.02 -9.21 -22.68
C LEU A 221 24.49 -9.07 -23.09
N THR A 222 25.38 -9.81 -22.43
CA THR A 222 26.78 -9.87 -22.82
C THR A 222 27.01 -10.99 -23.82
N VAL A 223 27.66 -10.68 -24.93
CA VAL A 223 28.27 -11.71 -25.77
C VAL A 223 29.56 -12.11 -25.07
N LEU A 224 29.62 -13.28 -24.44
CA LEU A 224 30.91 -13.89 -24.18
C LEU A 224 31.43 -14.30 -25.56
N GLY A 225 32.29 -13.44 -26.13
CA GLY A 225 33.04 -13.75 -27.33
C GLY A 225 33.74 -15.09 -27.13
N GLU A 226 33.78 -15.87 -28.20
CA GLU A 226 34.63 -17.06 -28.31
C GLU A 226 35.95 -16.80 -27.59
N ALA A 227 36.39 -17.80 -26.82
CA ALA A 227 37.69 -17.76 -26.15
C ALA A 227 38.73 -17.16 -27.12
N PRO A 228 39.58 -16.21 -26.68
CA PRO A 228 40.62 -15.68 -27.55
C PRO A 228 41.35 -16.89 -28.13
N CYS A 229 41.35 -17.02 -29.46
CA CYS A 229 42.17 -18.03 -30.11
C CYS A 229 43.60 -17.77 -29.64
N ASN A 230 44.12 -18.61 -28.75
CA ASN A 230 45.52 -18.57 -28.38
C ASN A 230 46.32 -18.73 -29.67
N LEU A 231 47.09 -17.70 -30.02
CA LEU A 231 47.98 -17.68 -31.19
C LEU A 231 49.20 -18.63 -31.02
N GLY A 232 49.03 -19.72 -30.27
CA GLY A 232 50.07 -20.68 -29.92
C GLY A 232 49.72 -22.13 -30.21
N GLU A 233 48.49 -22.46 -30.57
CA GLU A 233 48.06 -23.86 -30.76
C GLU A 233 47.33 -24.03 -32.09
N LEU A 234 48.09 -23.88 -33.18
CA LEU A 234 47.63 -24.12 -34.54
C LEU A 234 47.99 -25.57 -34.92
N VAL A 235 47.29 -26.54 -34.33
CA VAL A 235 47.17 -27.86 -34.96
C VAL A 235 46.06 -27.78 -36.00
N ARG A 236 46.49 -28.03 -37.23
CA ARG A 236 45.76 -27.90 -38.48
C ARG A 236 44.66 -28.95 -38.59
N GLU A 237 43.42 -28.61 -38.23
CA GLU A 237 42.23 -29.27 -38.78
C GLU A 237 41.14 -28.28 -39.18
N ARG A 238 41.09 -28.05 -40.50
CA ARG A 238 39.99 -27.60 -41.36
C ARG A 238 38.86 -26.76 -40.71
N GLY A 239 38.91 -25.44 -40.93
CA GLY A 239 37.71 -24.63 -41.23
C GLY A 239 37.60 -23.27 -40.53
N CYS A 240 37.73 -22.20 -41.33
CA CYS A 240 37.52 -20.76 -41.03
C CYS A 240 38.68 -20.04 -40.30
N CYS A 241 39.17 -18.84 -40.70
CA CYS A 241 38.58 -17.71 -41.43
C CYS A 241 39.51 -17.12 -42.52
N ARG A 242 38.93 -16.68 -43.65
CA ARG A 242 39.57 -15.83 -44.66
C ARG A 242 39.61 -14.36 -44.18
N SER A 243 40.80 -13.78 -44.06
CA SER A 243 40.97 -12.32 -44.08
C SER A 243 41.06 -11.85 -45.54
N ARG A 244 40.15 -10.96 -45.97
CA ARG A 244 40.27 -10.24 -47.25
C ARG A 244 41.46 -9.27 -47.13
N ARG A 245 42.64 -9.66 -47.63
CA ARG A 245 43.74 -8.73 -47.84
C ARG A 245 43.51 -7.99 -49.16
N ALA A 246 43.35 -6.68 -49.09
CA ALA A 246 43.21 -5.81 -50.25
C ALA A 246 44.49 -5.87 -51.10
N HIS A 247 44.35 -6.26 -52.36
CA HIS A 247 45.36 -6.08 -53.39
C HIS A 247 45.39 -4.60 -53.80
N ARG A 248 46.53 -3.93 -53.64
CA ARG A 248 46.94 -2.83 -54.52
C ARG A 248 48.44 -2.91 -54.75
N THR A 249 48.79 -3.55 -55.87
CA THR A 249 50.06 -3.40 -56.56
C THR A 249 50.12 -2.01 -57.20
N GLY A 250 51.27 -1.35 -57.10
CA GLY A 250 51.51 -0.03 -57.70
C GLY A 250 52.90 0.48 -57.33
N MET A 251 53.89 0.01 -58.07
CA MET A 251 55.30 0.41 -58.06
C MET A 251 55.46 1.89 -58.48
N GLY A 252 56.40 2.64 -57.89
CA GLY A 252 56.79 3.96 -58.41
C GLY A 252 57.58 4.84 -57.43
N SER A 253 58.91 4.80 -57.56
CA SER A 253 59.94 5.60 -56.88
C SER A 253 59.87 7.11 -57.12
N THR A 254 60.25 7.93 -56.13
CA THR A 254 61.27 9.01 -56.27
C THR A 254 61.58 9.68 -54.91
N LEU A 255 62.86 9.99 -54.73
CA LEU A 255 63.43 10.73 -53.60
C LEU A 255 62.86 12.16 -53.50
N GLY A 256 62.66 12.65 -52.27
CA GLY A 256 62.38 14.05 -51.98
C GLY A 256 62.53 14.35 -50.49
N ARG A 257 63.56 15.14 -50.16
CA ARG A 257 64.02 15.58 -48.84
C ARG A 257 63.19 16.80 -48.37
N SER A 258 63.01 16.99 -47.05
CA SER A 258 62.77 18.26 -46.31
C SER A 258 61.67 18.11 -45.24
N SER A 259 62.03 17.98 -43.95
CA SER A 259 62.10 19.03 -42.90
C SER A 259 60.76 19.27 -42.16
N ASP A 260 60.79 19.00 -40.86
CA ASP A 260 60.16 19.72 -39.73
C ASP A 260 58.69 20.14 -39.79
N LEU A 261 57.89 19.65 -38.83
CA LEU A 261 57.38 20.44 -37.68
C LEU A 261 56.26 19.69 -36.92
N ILE A 262 56.52 19.40 -35.65
CA ILE A 262 55.58 19.19 -34.52
C ILE A 262 55.07 20.60 -34.13
N PRO A 263 53.79 20.87 -33.75
CA PRO A 263 53.32 20.56 -32.39
C PRO A 263 51.82 20.32 -32.08
N ASP A 264 51.66 19.62 -30.95
CA ASP A 264 50.76 19.81 -29.81
C ASP A 264 49.21 19.80 -29.89
N PHE A 265 48.68 18.76 -29.23
CA PHE A 265 47.75 18.80 -28.09
C PHE A 265 46.96 20.10 -27.82
N HIS A 266 45.63 19.98 -27.83
CA HIS A 266 44.83 20.52 -26.74
C HIS A 266 43.54 19.71 -26.50
N PHE A 267 43.48 19.15 -25.29
CA PHE A 267 42.31 18.56 -24.67
C PHE A 267 41.41 19.70 -24.16
N ARG A 268 40.10 19.69 -24.45
CA ARG A 268 39.13 20.56 -23.79
C ARG A 268 37.89 19.74 -23.41
N SER A 269 37.84 19.42 -22.11
CA SER A 269 36.64 19.03 -21.39
C SER A 269 35.72 20.24 -21.26
N GLN A 270 34.43 20.06 -21.54
CA GLN A 270 33.35 20.90 -21.00
C GLN A 270 32.12 20.03 -20.69
N LEU A 271 31.81 20.03 -19.38
CA LEU A 271 30.51 19.90 -18.68
C LEU A 271 29.64 18.67 -18.92
#